data_AF-A0A7Z0UYD7-F1
#
_entry.id   AF-A0A7Z0UYD7-F1
#
_cell.length_a   1.000
_cell.length_b   1.000
_cell.length_c   1.000
_cell.angle_alpha   90.00
_cell.angle_beta   90.00
_cell.angle_gamma   90.00
#
_symmetry.space_group_name_H-M   'P 1'
#
loop_
_entity.id
_entity.type
_entity.pdbx_description
1 polymer ?
#
loop_
_entity_poly.entity_id
_entity_poly.type
_entity_poly.pdbx_seq_one_letter_code
_entity_poly.pdbx_strand_id
1 'polypeptide(L)'
;MISNTEKAIGNRIFGCDDCQLIRPWNRYAKLSTVSDYAPRHGLDDIQLTEIWAWSEDDFLAKTEGSPLRRTGYLYLLRNTAITLGNCQATGIELDRIIHALKSRLGLDRMLDEHINWAISELSGQDG
;
A
#
# COMPACT_ATOMS: atom_id res chain seq x y z
N MET A 1 -13.48 -12.40 4.83
CA MET A 1 -13.70 -13.23 3.61
C MET A 1 -12.63 -12.81 2.62
N ILE A 2 -11.57 -13.61 2.45
CA ILE A 2 -10.43 -13.33 1.57
C ILE A 2 -10.97 -13.26 0.14
N SER A 3 -10.81 -12.12 -0.52
CA SER A 3 -11.38 -11.88 -1.85
C SER A 3 -10.27 -11.98 -2.90
N ASN A 4 -10.62 -12.42 -4.12
CA ASN A 4 -9.66 -12.54 -5.24
C ASN A 4 -8.95 -11.22 -5.59
N THR A 5 -9.39 -10.10 -4.99
CA THR A 5 -8.87 -8.75 -5.18
C THR A 5 -7.54 -8.50 -4.47
N GLU A 6 -7.21 -9.22 -3.39
CA GLU A 6 -5.96 -9.00 -2.61
C GLU A 6 -4.69 -9.30 -3.41
N LYS A 7 -4.73 -10.29 -4.31
CA LYS A 7 -3.62 -10.57 -5.23
C LYS A 7 -3.62 -9.60 -6.43
N ALA A 8 -4.80 -9.23 -6.91
CA ALA A 8 -4.94 -8.43 -8.14
C ALA A 8 -4.46 -6.97 -7.99
N ILE A 9 -4.49 -6.42 -6.77
CA ILE A 9 -4.01 -5.05 -6.48
C ILE A 9 -2.48 -4.90 -6.65
N GLY A 10 -1.72 -5.99 -6.50
CA GLY A 10 -0.27 -5.99 -6.64
C GLY A 10 0.40 -5.05 -5.64
N ASN A 11 1.23 -4.14 -6.14
CA ASN A 11 2.00 -3.17 -5.35
C ASN A 11 1.31 -1.81 -5.15
N ARG A 12 0.02 -1.69 -5.47
CA ARG A 12 -0.72 -0.41 -5.40
C ARG A 12 -1.41 -0.28 -4.06
N ILE A 13 -1.05 0.72 -3.26
CA ILE A 13 -1.73 0.98 -1.98
C ILE A 13 -2.90 1.97 -2.09
N PHE A 14 -3.00 2.69 -3.22
CA PHE A 14 -4.05 3.66 -3.50
C PHE A 14 -4.26 3.84 -5.01
N GLY A 15 -5.53 3.89 -5.45
CA GLY A 15 -5.89 4.11 -6.85
C GLY A 15 -5.56 2.94 -7.81
N CYS A 16 -5.96 3.09 -9.07
CA CYS A 16 -5.59 2.19 -10.17
C CYS A 16 -5.70 2.96 -11.49
N ASP A 17 -4.58 3.04 -12.22
CA ASP A 17 -4.51 3.73 -13.51
C ASP A 17 -4.41 2.77 -14.70
N ASP A 18 -4.59 1.47 -14.51
CA ASP A 18 -4.45 0.47 -15.58
C ASP A 18 -5.42 0.74 -16.75
N CYS A 19 -6.64 1.19 -16.43
CA CYS A 19 -7.61 1.57 -17.44
C CYS A 19 -7.20 2.83 -18.21
N GLN A 20 -6.36 3.70 -17.65
CA GLN A 20 -5.79 4.85 -18.32
C GLN A 20 -4.58 4.45 -19.18
N LEU A 21 -3.75 3.52 -18.70
CA LEU A 21 -2.55 3.05 -19.41
C LEU A 21 -2.87 2.33 -20.72
N ILE A 22 -3.97 1.55 -20.75
CA ILE A 22 -4.38 0.82 -21.96
C ILE A 22 -5.14 1.67 -22.97
N ARG A 23 -5.46 2.94 -22.67
CA ARG A 23 -6.27 3.80 -23.55
C ARG A 23 -5.42 4.36 -24.69
N PRO A 24 -5.78 4.12 -25.97
CA PRO A 24 -4.98 4.58 -27.11
C PRO A 24 -4.75 6.09 -27.14
N TRP A 25 -5.68 6.87 -26.60
CA TRP A 25 -5.60 8.33 -26.57
C TRP A 25 -4.62 8.86 -25.52
N ASN A 26 -4.35 8.12 -24.44
CA ASN A 26 -3.48 8.58 -23.36
C ASN A 26 -1.99 8.60 -23.75
N ARG A 27 -1.59 7.90 -24.83
CA ARG A 27 -0.23 8.01 -25.38
C ARG A 27 0.13 9.41 -25.86
N TYR A 28 -0.87 10.26 -26.09
CA TYR A 28 -0.71 11.65 -26.53
C TYR A 28 -0.82 12.66 -25.37
N ALA A 29 -1.14 12.19 -24.16
CA ALA A 29 -1.24 13.04 -22.99
C ALA A 29 0.15 13.57 -22.59
N LYS A 30 0.19 14.82 -22.14
CA LYS A 30 1.40 15.46 -21.60
C LYS A 30 1.26 15.59 -20.10
N LEU A 31 2.39 15.48 -19.39
CA LEU A 31 2.43 15.80 -17.97
C LEU A 31 2.02 17.25 -17.76
N SER A 32 1.21 17.48 -16.73
CA SER A 32 0.79 18.83 -16.37
C SER A 32 1.98 19.62 -15.83
N THR A 33 2.02 20.92 -16.15
CA THR A 33 2.98 21.87 -15.59
C THR A 33 2.42 22.66 -14.40
N VAL A 34 1.19 22.35 -13.97
CA VAL A 34 0.55 22.99 -12.81
C VAL A 34 1.22 22.47 -11.54
N SER A 35 1.85 23.36 -10.79
CA SER A 35 2.59 23.04 -9.56
C SER A 35 1.77 22.27 -8.54
N ASP A 36 0.48 22.56 -8.43
CA ASP A 36 -0.40 21.98 -7.41
C ASP A 36 -0.61 20.47 -7.59
N TYR A 37 -0.31 19.95 -8.78
CA TYR A 37 -0.37 18.52 -9.12
C TYR A 37 0.97 17.79 -8.92
N ALA A 38 2.03 18.49 -8.55
CA ALA A 38 3.29 17.83 -8.20
C ALA A 38 3.10 16.92 -6.98
N PRO A 39 3.78 15.75 -6.93
CA PRO A 39 3.83 14.92 -5.75
C PRO A 39 4.28 15.72 -4.53
N ARG A 40 3.61 15.50 -3.39
CA ARG A 40 3.94 16.13 -2.12
C ARG A 40 4.55 15.09 -1.20
N HIS A 41 5.38 15.52 -0.25
CA HIS A 41 5.93 14.67 0.82
C HIS A 41 6.68 13.41 0.33
N GLY A 42 7.16 13.39 -0.93
CA GLY A 42 7.87 12.24 -1.52
C GLY A 42 7.02 10.97 -1.64
N LEU A 43 5.69 11.11 -1.71
CA LEU A 43 4.77 9.97 -1.74
C LEU A 43 4.89 9.10 -3.02
N ASP A 44 5.59 9.58 -4.03
CA ASP A 44 5.89 8.89 -5.27
C ASP A 44 7.16 8.00 -5.21
N ASP A 45 7.97 8.13 -4.15
CA ASP A 45 9.22 7.36 -3.96
C ASP A 45 9.35 6.75 -2.55
N ILE A 46 8.26 6.74 -1.77
CA ILE A 46 8.28 6.22 -0.40
C ILE A 46 8.23 4.70 -0.34
N GLN A 47 9.02 4.10 0.55
CA GLN A 47 9.00 2.66 0.79
C GLN A 47 7.74 2.21 1.56
N LEU A 48 7.25 1.02 1.24
CA LEU A 48 6.07 0.45 1.90
C LEU A 48 6.26 0.25 3.41
N THR A 49 7.47 -0.09 3.84
CA THR A 49 7.82 -0.25 5.26
C THR A 49 7.79 1.09 5.99
N GLU A 50 8.10 2.21 5.32
CA GLU A 50 7.97 3.55 5.90
C GLU A 50 6.51 3.95 6.07
N ILE A 51 5.66 3.66 5.08
CA ILE A 51 4.21 3.89 5.19
C ILE A 51 3.62 3.04 6.30
N TRP A 52 4.04 1.78 6.40
CA TRP A 52 3.62 0.89 7.49
C TRP A 52 4.04 1.41 8.87
N ALA A 53 5.12 2.18 8.97
CA ALA A 53 5.59 2.76 10.21
C ALA A 53 4.84 4.04 10.63
N TRP A 54 4.04 4.64 9.75
CA TRP A 54 3.31 5.88 10.07
C TRP A 54 2.32 5.70 11.21
N SER A 55 2.27 6.68 12.11
CA SER A 55 1.15 6.88 13.01
C SER A 55 -0.08 7.44 12.29
N GLU A 56 -1.23 7.51 12.97
CA GLU A 56 -2.40 8.21 12.42
C GLU A 56 -2.10 9.70 12.20
N ASP A 57 -1.35 10.32 13.12
CA ASP A 57 -0.93 11.73 12.99
C ASP A 57 -0.02 11.95 11.77
N ASP A 58 0.93 11.05 11.52
CA ASP A 58 1.78 11.09 10.32
C ASP A 58 0.94 11.01 9.06
N PHE A 59 -0.05 10.10 9.04
CA PHE A 59 -0.97 9.98 7.92
C PHE A 59 -1.76 11.27 7.70
N LEU A 60 -2.34 11.86 8.75
CA LEU A 60 -3.13 13.09 8.65
C LEU A 60 -2.27 14.26 8.14
N ALA A 61 -1.05 14.40 8.65
CA ALA A 61 -0.13 15.46 8.24
C ALA A 61 0.36 15.28 6.80
N LYS A 62 0.84 14.08 6.44
CA LYS A 62 1.43 13.81 5.12
C LYS A 62 0.40 13.67 4.00
N THR A 63 -0.88 13.48 4.32
CA THR A 63 -1.97 13.41 3.34
C THR A 63 -2.86 14.63 3.32
N GLU A 64 -2.50 15.70 4.03
CA GLU A 64 -3.28 16.94 4.02
C GLU A 64 -3.40 17.53 2.60
N GLY A 65 -4.63 17.89 2.23
CA GLY A 65 -4.93 18.36 0.88
C GLY A 65 -4.76 17.32 -0.23
N SER A 66 -4.52 16.04 0.10
CA SER A 66 -4.45 14.93 -0.85
C SER A 66 -5.75 14.12 -0.88
N PRO A 67 -6.21 13.66 -2.07
CA PRO A 67 -7.27 12.65 -2.18
C PRO A 67 -7.05 11.39 -1.35
N LEU A 68 -5.79 11.02 -1.09
CA LEU A 68 -5.40 9.86 -0.30
C LEU A 68 -6.00 9.90 1.11
N ARG A 69 -6.17 11.09 1.70
CA ARG A 69 -6.73 11.26 3.04
C ARG A 69 -8.14 10.69 3.18
N ARG A 70 -8.93 10.69 2.10
CA ARG A 70 -10.31 10.15 2.10
C ARG A 70 -10.38 8.64 2.30
N THR A 71 -9.29 7.92 2.03
CA THR A 71 -9.20 6.48 2.27
C THR A 71 -9.32 6.16 3.75
N GLY A 72 -8.78 7.02 4.63
CA GLY A 72 -8.66 6.77 6.05
C GLY A 72 -7.47 5.89 6.41
N TYR A 73 -6.96 6.09 7.63
CA TYR A 73 -5.70 5.50 8.10
C TYR A 73 -5.73 3.96 8.12
N LEU A 74 -6.78 3.36 8.71
CA LEU A 74 -6.91 1.90 8.79
C LEU A 74 -6.98 1.23 7.41
N TYR A 75 -7.62 1.86 6.43
CA TYR A 75 -7.71 1.33 5.07
C TYR A 75 -6.41 1.50 4.29
N LEU A 76 -5.62 2.55 4.56
CA LEU A 76 -4.27 2.67 4.04
C LEU A 76 -3.38 1.54 4.59
N LEU A 77 -3.42 1.29 5.90
CA LEU A 77 -2.69 0.19 6.51
C LEU A 77 -3.13 -1.15 5.92
N ARG A 78 -4.43 -1.39 5.79
CA ARG A 78 -4.96 -2.59 5.14
C ARG A 78 -4.35 -2.84 3.77
N ASN A 79 -4.38 -1.83 2.89
CA ASN A 79 -3.82 -1.97 1.55
C ASN A 79 -2.30 -2.17 1.59
N THR A 80 -1.62 -1.51 2.52
CA THR A 80 -0.17 -1.67 2.73
C THR A 80 0.17 -3.09 3.19
N ALA A 81 -0.61 -3.68 4.10
CA ALA A 81 -0.44 -5.08 4.53
C ALA A 81 -0.63 -6.04 3.34
N ILE A 82 -1.67 -5.84 2.53
CA ILE A 82 -1.92 -6.65 1.34
C ILE A 82 -0.73 -6.56 0.36
N THR A 83 -0.25 -5.34 0.09
CA THR A 83 0.87 -5.11 -0.82
C THR A 83 2.18 -5.69 -0.28
N LEU A 84 2.43 -5.63 1.05
CA LEU A 84 3.55 -6.34 1.68
C LEU A 84 3.40 -7.86 1.54
N GLY A 85 2.19 -8.40 1.65
CA GLY A 85 1.91 -9.83 1.41
C GLY A 85 2.17 -10.28 -0.04
N ASN A 86 2.03 -9.37 -1.00
CA ASN A 86 2.29 -9.62 -2.43
C ASN A 86 3.78 -9.50 -2.81
N CYS A 87 4.66 -9.07 -1.89
CA CYS A 87 6.09 -8.93 -2.21
C CYS A 87 6.79 -10.30 -2.27
N GLN A 88 7.94 -10.33 -2.95
CA GLN A 88 8.82 -11.50 -3.03
C GLN A 88 10.05 -11.25 -2.15
N ALA A 89 9.86 -11.22 -0.83
CA ALA A 89 10.94 -11.03 0.14
C ALA A 89 11.53 -12.37 0.59
N THR A 90 12.84 -12.40 0.85
CA THR A 90 13.53 -13.62 1.32
C THR A 90 14.52 -13.32 2.44
N GLY A 91 14.86 -14.34 3.23
CA GLY A 91 15.85 -14.25 4.30
C GLY A 91 15.54 -13.16 5.33
N ILE A 92 16.53 -12.33 5.65
CA ILE A 92 16.42 -11.29 6.69
C ILE A 92 15.31 -10.27 6.38
N GLU A 93 15.05 -9.99 5.10
CA GLU A 93 14.00 -9.06 4.70
C GLU A 93 12.60 -9.62 5.00
N LEU A 94 12.39 -10.90 4.69
CA LEU A 94 11.15 -11.62 5.02
C LEU A 94 10.87 -11.57 6.53
N ASP A 95 11.88 -11.87 7.35
CA ASP A 95 11.76 -11.82 8.80
C ASP A 95 11.38 -10.42 9.32
N ARG A 96 11.99 -9.37 8.73
CA ARG A 96 11.68 -7.97 9.08
C ARG A 96 10.24 -7.60 8.72
N ILE A 97 9.76 -8.00 7.54
CA ILE A 97 8.39 -7.70 7.11
C ILE A 97 7.39 -8.43 8.00
N ILE A 98 7.60 -9.72 8.28
CA ILE A 98 6.72 -10.50 9.16
C ILE A 98 6.69 -9.89 10.57
N HIS A 99 7.84 -9.49 11.11
CA HIS A 99 7.91 -8.83 12.41
C HIS A 99 7.15 -7.50 12.42
N ALA A 100 7.34 -6.66 11.40
CA ALA A 100 6.64 -5.40 11.25
C ALA A 100 5.13 -5.60 11.15
N LEU A 101 4.66 -6.58 10.37
CA LEU A 101 3.25 -6.93 10.23
C LEU A 101 2.65 -7.34 11.58
N LYS A 102 3.32 -8.22 12.33
CA LYS A 102 2.87 -8.68 13.66
C LYS A 102 2.77 -7.56 14.70
N SER A 103 3.59 -6.51 14.58
CA SER A 103 3.60 -5.39 15.54
C SER A 103 2.27 -4.62 15.63
N ARG A 104 1.40 -4.74 14.62
CA ARG A 104 0.10 -4.05 14.56
C ARG A 104 -1.11 -4.97 14.78
N LEU A 105 -0.89 -6.25 15.11
CA LEU A 105 -1.99 -7.15 15.47
C LEU A 105 -2.74 -6.65 16.70
N GLY A 106 -4.06 -6.75 16.68
CA GLY A 106 -4.95 -6.31 17.75
C GLY A 106 -5.36 -4.83 17.67
N LEU A 107 -4.87 -4.08 16.68
CA LEU A 107 -5.26 -2.67 16.48
C LEU A 107 -6.71 -2.55 15.97
N ASP A 108 -7.09 -3.39 15.01
CA ASP A 108 -8.43 -3.43 14.44
C ASP A 108 -8.69 -4.81 13.83
N ARG A 109 -9.94 -5.30 13.97
CA ARG A 109 -10.30 -6.65 13.53
C ARG A 109 -10.15 -6.84 12.02
N MET A 110 -10.51 -5.84 11.22
CA MET A 110 -10.38 -5.94 9.76
C MET A 110 -8.90 -5.93 9.38
N LEU A 111 -8.11 -5.05 9.99
CA LEU A 111 -6.67 -5.01 9.73
C LEU A 111 -5.99 -6.35 10.09
N ASP A 112 -6.37 -6.96 11.22
CA ASP A 112 -5.84 -8.25 11.66
C ASP A 112 -6.10 -9.37 10.64
N GLU A 113 -7.29 -9.39 10.01
CA GLU A 113 -7.59 -10.37 8.96
C GLU A 113 -6.59 -10.28 7.80
N HIS A 114 -6.24 -9.06 7.36
CA HIS A 114 -5.31 -8.84 6.25
C HIS A 114 -3.84 -9.00 6.64
N ILE A 115 -3.46 -8.68 7.89
CA ILE A 115 -2.12 -8.98 8.41
C ILE A 115 -1.88 -10.49 8.41
N ASN A 116 -2.84 -11.27 8.92
CA ASN A 116 -2.71 -12.72 8.96
C ASN A 116 -2.66 -13.32 7.55
N TRP A 117 -3.46 -12.80 6.62
CA TRP A 117 -3.36 -13.19 5.21
C TRP A 117 -1.97 -12.92 4.62
N ALA A 118 -1.44 -11.71 4.81
CA ALA A 118 -0.13 -11.33 4.28
C ALA A 118 1.00 -12.21 4.82
N ILE A 119 0.99 -12.52 6.12
CA ILE A 119 1.95 -13.45 6.73
C ILE A 119 1.82 -14.85 6.14
N SER A 120 0.60 -15.33 5.90
CA SER A 120 0.35 -16.64 5.29
C SER A 120 0.89 -16.73 3.87
N GLU A 121 0.71 -15.68 3.05
CA GLU A 121 1.24 -15.64 1.69
C GLU A 121 2.78 -15.63 1.70
N LEU A 122 3.38 -14.78 2.54
CA LEU A 122 4.84 -14.67 2.68
C LEU A 122 5.48 -15.97 3.19
N SER A 123 4.82 -16.69 4.07
CA SER A 123 5.31 -17.98 4.61
C SER A 123 5.02 -19.17 3.68
N GLY A 124 4.12 -19.00 2.71
CA GLY A 124 3.75 -20.01 1.73
C GLY A 124 4.59 -19.95 0.45
N GLN A 125 5.49 -18.96 0.31
CA GLN A 125 6.33 -18.76 -0.87
C GLN A 125 7.63 -19.60 -0.87
N ASP A 126 7.79 -20.57 0.03
CA ASP A 126 8.93 -21.52 0.07
C ASP A 126 8.86 -22.63 -1.03
N GLY A 127 8.25 -22.36 -2.20
CA GLY A 127 8.01 -23.33 -3.28
C GLY A 127 8.47 -22.88 -4.65
#